data_AF-M9R5X9-F1
#
_entry.id   AF-M9R5X9-F1
#
_cell.length_a   1.000
_cell.length_b   1.000
_cell.length_c   1.000
_cell.angle_alpha   90.00
_cell.angle_beta   90.00
_cell.angle_gamma   90.00
#
_symmetry.space_group_name_H-M   'P 1'
#
loop_
_entity.id
_entity.type
_entity.pdbx_description
1 polymer ?
#
loop_
_entity_poly.entity_id
_entity_poly.type
_entity_poly.pdbx_seq_one_letter_code
_entity_poly.pdbx_strand_id
1 'polypeptide(L)'
;MRRQVPEDGTDEFYDQIDGISAVLERFFGENVNFKAKSEAYSFHGTYSTINDDAWTRAEAQDVLLELEESLVRLSRAYSALPGSLRSGFEDDASQADWLAQQEFLKVTKLDLVTKAHLPKELGRQAALALRDVNAGSRELIRGIRILNNRLPEGIPTRNRPISDWAIVEAAAKMCRFYGFMDVPNSLGKQSPFGRLLEALFAVLGAETTPIGAFNGWKKDFDSKYEKFDLLDME
;
A
#
# COMPACT_ATOMS: atom_id res chain seq x y z
N MET A 1 14.01 14.15 -11.37
CA MET A 1 12.79 13.31 -11.33
C MET A 1 12.22 13.38 -9.94
N ARG A 2 11.11 14.11 -9.75
CA ARG A 2 10.36 14.09 -8.49
C ARG A 2 9.49 12.84 -8.53
N ARG A 3 9.68 11.90 -7.59
CA ARG A 3 8.73 10.80 -7.40
C ARG A 3 7.40 11.44 -6.95
N GLN A 4 6.36 11.25 -7.74
CA GLN A 4 4.99 11.54 -7.30
C GLN A 4 4.72 10.63 -6.10
N VAL A 5 4.45 11.25 -4.95
CA VAL A 5 3.88 10.57 -3.80
C VAL A 5 2.43 10.24 -4.19
N PRO A 6 1.95 9.00 -4.02
CA PRO A 6 0.57 8.64 -4.33
C PRO A 6 -0.40 9.54 -3.54
N GLU A 7 -1.40 10.12 -4.22
CA GLU A 7 -2.39 11.05 -3.65
C GLU A 7 -3.51 10.37 -2.84
N ASP A 8 -3.34 9.12 -2.42
CA ASP A 8 -4.31 8.37 -1.58
C ASP A 8 -3.74 8.05 -0.18
N GLY A 9 -2.98 8.97 0.40
CA GLY A 9 -2.67 8.89 1.83
C GLY A 9 -3.86 9.40 2.65
N THR A 10 -4.61 8.50 3.29
CA THR A 10 -5.54 8.89 4.36
C THR A 10 -4.78 9.70 5.42
N ASP A 11 -5.46 10.60 6.17
CA ASP A 11 -4.80 11.38 7.24
C ASP A 11 -3.97 10.48 8.19
N GLU A 12 -4.43 9.26 8.40
CA GLU A 12 -3.74 8.19 9.15
C GLU A 12 -2.36 7.81 8.58
N PHE A 13 -2.21 7.74 7.25
CA PHE A 13 -0.92 7.47 6.62
C PHE A 13 0.09 8.59 6.90
N TYR A 14 -0.33 9.85 6.76
CA TYR A 14 0.55 10.99 7.03
C TYR A 14 0.93 11.09 8.51
N ASP A 15 -0.02 10.79 9.41
CA ASP A 15 0.24 10.70 10.85
C ASP A 15 1.27 9.61 11.19
N GLN A 16 1.15 8.43 10.56
CA GLN A 16 2.14 7.36 10.72
C GLN A 16 3.52 7.77 10.20
N ILE A 17 3.60 8.39 9.02
CA ILE A 17 4.86 8.87 8.45
C ILE A 17 5.53 9.91 9.35
N ASP A 18 4.76 10.86 9.89
CA ASP A 18 5.30 11.88 10.79
C ASP A 18 5.75 11.27 12.13
N GLY A 19 5.00 10.29 12.66
CA GLY A 19 5.39 9.51 13.84
C GLY A 19 6.69 8.74 13.65
N ILE A 20 6.82 8.00 12.54
CA ILE A 20 8.04 7.28 12.17
C ILE A 20 9.19 8.27 12.01
N SER A 21 8.95 9.38 11.30
CA SER A 21 9.98 10.40 11.07
C SER A 21 10.51 10.99 12.37
N ALA A 22 9.65 11.26 13.36
CA ALA A 22 10.07 11.76 14.66
C ALA A 22 10.95 10.74 15.42
N VAL A 23 10.60 9.45 15.34
CA VAL A 23 11.42 8.37 15.93
C VAL A 23 12.77 8.30 15.24
N LEU A 24 12.79 8.28 13.90
CA LEU A 24 14.00 8.18 13.11
C LEU A 24 14.96 9.35 13.34
N GLU A 25 14.44 10.59 13.38
CA GLU A 25 15.24 11.78 13.69
C GLU A 25 15.95 11.64 15.05
N ARG A 26 15.24 11.12 16.06
CA ARG A 26 15.81 10.90 17.40
C ARG A 26 16.98 9.92 17.42
N PHE A 27 17.00 8.91 16.55
CA PHE A 27 18.02 7.86 16.57
C PHE A 27 19.13 8.05 15.52
N PHE A 28 18.86 8.77 14.44
CA PHE A 28 19.76 8.90 13.29
C PHE A 28 20.04 10.36 12.88
N GLY A 29 19.40 11.36 13.50
CA GLY A 29 19.49 12.77 13.09
C GLY A 29 20.88 13.40 13.18
N GLU A 30 21.81 12.79 13.93
CA GLU A 30 23.21 13.22 13.95
C GLU A 30 23.96 12.91 12.64
N ASN A 31 23.42 12.04 11.78
CA ASN A 31 24.01 11.72 10.49
C ASN A 31 23.62 12.79 9.44
N VAL A 32 24.62 13.53 8.96
CA VAL A 32 24.45 14.65 8.01
C VAL A 32 23.75 14.25 6.70
N ASN A 33 23.83 12.97 6.31
CA ASN A 33 23.18 12.45 5.11
C ASN A 33 21.78 11.88 5.37
N PHE A 34 21.35 11.82 6.63
CA PHE A 34 20.06 11.28 7.03
C PHE A 34 18.97 12.35 6.90
N LYS A 35 17.86 11.98 6.25
CA LYS A 35 16.69 12.86 6.09
C LYS A 35 15.47 12.14 6.61
N ALA A 36 15.13 12.34 7.88
CA ALA A 36 14.14 11.53 8.58
C ALA A 36 12.81 11.35 7.82
N LYS A 37 12.26 12.41 7.20
CA LYS A 37 11.01 12.30 6.44
C LYS A 37 11.13 11.42 5.20
N SER A 38 12.25 11.53 4.46
CA SER A 38 12.53 10.66 3.31
C SER A 38 12.72 9.21 3.74
N GLU A 39 13.43 9.01 4.86
CA GLU A 39 13.69 7.68 5.40
C GLU A 39 12.44 7.04 6.01
N ALA A 40 11.52 7.83 6.56
CA ALA A 40 10.21 7.35 7.02
C ALA A 40 9.40 6.76 5.86
N TYR A 41 9.39 7.39 4.68
CA TYR A 41 8.78 6.80 3.49
C TYR A 41 9.48 5.51 3.04
N SER A 42 10.81 5.45 3.10
CA SER A 42 11.57 4.24 2.75
C SER A 42 11.29 3.09 3.73
N PHE A 43 11.22 3.41 5.02
CA PHE A 43 10.83 2.49 6.09
C PHE A 43 9.42 1.96 5.83
N HIS A 44 8.46 2.87 5.63
CA HIS A 44 7.07 2.52 5.38
C HIS A 44 6.92 1.68 4.11
N GLY A 45 7.68 1.97 3.05
CA GLY A 45 7.71 1.15 1.84
C GLY A 45 8.13 -0.29 2.14
N THR A 46 9.20 -0.50 2.90
CA THR A 46 9.63 -1.85 3.32
C THR A 46 8.59 -2.53 4.20
N TYR A 47 8.03 -1.80 5.17
CA TYR A 47 6.97 -2.29 6.05
C TYR A 47 5.73 -2.72 5.26
N SER A 48 5.30 -1.91 4.28
CA SER A 48 4.12 -2.19 3.44
C SER A 48 4.36 -3.41 2.57
N THR A 49 5.49 -3.48 1.84
CA THR A 49 5.79 -4.61 0.96
C THR A 49 5.75 -5.96 1.70
N ILE A 50 6.27 -6.02 2.92
CA ILE A 50 6.24 -7.26 3.70
C ILE A 50 4.82 -7.63 4.13
N ASN A 51 3.98 -6.65 4.47
CA ASN A 51 2.58 -6.89 4.79
C ASN A 51 1.77 -7.28 3.54
N ASP A 52 2.06 -6.67 2.39
CA ASP A 52 1.41 -6.98 1.11
C ASP A 52 1.72 -8.42 0.65
N ASP A 53 2.88 -8.97 1.01
CA ASP A 53 3.27 -10.36 0.75
C ASP A 53 2.77 -11.35 1.80
N ALA A 54 2.11 -10.88 2.86
CA ALA A 54 1.62 -11.67 3.97
C ALA A 54 0.19 -12.17 3.73
N TRP A 55 0.04 -13.20 2.90
CA TRP A 55 -1.25 -13.80 2.58
C TRP A 55 -1.14 -15.32 2.46
N THR A 56 -2.24 -16.01 2.77
CA THR A 56 -2.37 -17.45 2.50
C THR A 56 -2.99 -17.67 1.13
N ARG A 57 -2.66 -18.80 0.48
CA ARG A 57 -3.29 -19.18 -0.79
C ARG A 57 -4.82 -19.17 -0.69
N ALA A 58 -5.40 -19.63 0.43
CA ALA A 58 -6.85 -19.62 0.63
C ALA A 58 -7.44 -18.20 0.62
N GLU A 59 -6.85 -17.27 1.38
CA GLU A 59 -7.28 -15.86 1.40
C GLU A 59 -7.18 -15.21 0.00
N ALA A 60 -6.05 -15.43 -0.70
CA ALA A 60 -5.88 -14.91 -2.06
C ALA A 60 -6.88 -15.54 -3.06
N GLN A 61 -7.18 -16.82 -2.93
CA GLN A 61 -8.20 -17.50 -3.75
C GLN A 61 -9.59 -16.89 -3.53
N ASP A 62 -9.96 -16.64 -2.27
CA ASP A 62 -11.25 -16.02 -1.93
C ASP A 62 -11.36 -14.61 -2.53
N VAL A 63 -10.32 -13.79 -2.42
CA VAL A 63 -10.27 -12.45 -3.02
C VAL A 63 -10.37 -12.51 -4.56
N LEU A 64 -9.67 -13.44 -5.20
CA LEU A 64 -9.75 -13.62 -6.66
C LEU A 64 -11.13 -14.08 -7.12
N LEU A 65 -11.79 -14.95 -6.33
CA LEU A 65 -13.17 -15.37 -6.59
C LEU A 65 -14.15 -14.19 -6.46
N GLU A 66 -14.01 -13.38 -5.41
CA GLU A 66 -14.83 -12.18 -5.23
C GLU A 66 -14.63 -11.17 -6.37
N LEU A 67 -13.39 -10.99 -6.82
CA LEU A 67 -13.06 -10.13 -7.96
C LEU A 67 -13.69 -10.67 -9.26
N GLU A 68 -13.61 -11.97 -9.50
CA GLU A 68 -14.26 -12.62 -10.65
C GLU A 68 -15.78 -12.40 -10.61
N GLU A 69 -16.43 -12.66 -9.47
CA GLU A 69 -17.87 -12.46 -9.30
C GLU A 69 -18.27 -11.00 -9.52
N SER A 70 -17.49 -10.06 -8.99
CA SER A 70 -17.73 -8.62 -9.12
C SER A 70 -17.64 -8.18 -10.58
N LEU A 71 -16.65 -8.67 -11.33
CA LEU A 71 -16.53 -8.40 -12.76
C LEU A 71 -17.70 -8.98 -13.56
N VAL A 72 -18.15 -10.20 -13.23
CA VAL A 72 -19.32 -10.81 -13.87
C VAL A 72 -20.58 -9.99 -13.61
N ARG A 73 -20.81 -9.58 -12.35
CA ARG A 73 -21.96 -8.75 -11.96
C ARG A 73 -21.94 -7.39 -12.67
N LEU A 74 -20.79 -6.72 -12.67
CA LEU A 74 -20.59 -5.43 -13.31
C LEU A 74 -20.83 -5.50 -14.82
N SER A 75 -20.21 -6.48 -15.49
CA SER A 75 -20.34 -6.71 -16.93
C SER A 75 -21.80 -6.99 -17.32
N ARG A 76 -22.49 -7.82 -16.52
CA ARG A 76 -23.92 -8.11 -16.74
C ARG A 76 -24.79 -6.87 -16.57
N ALA A 77 -24.56 -6.08 -15.51
CA ALA A 77 -25.32 -4.87 -15.24
C ALA A 77 -25.13 -3.83 -16.37
N TYR A 78 -23.88 -3.57 -16.76
CA TYR A 78 -23.56 -2.62 -17.82
C TYR A 78 -24.12 -3.07 -19.18
N SER A 79 -23.99 -4.36 -19.51
CA SER A 79 -24.52 -4.93 -20.76
C SER A 79 -26.05 -4.92 -20.83
N ALA A 80 -26.74 -4.95 -19.69
CA ALA A 80 -28.20 -4.87 -19.61
C ALA A 80 -28.75 -3.46 -19.87
N LEU A 81 -27.93 -2.41 -19.80
CA LEU A 81 -28.36 -1.05 -20.11
C LEU A 81 -28.71 -0.92 -21.60
N PRO A 82 -29.88 -0.37 -21.96
CA PRO A 82 -30.16 0.08 -23.33
C PRO A 82 -29.08 1.05 -23.83
N GLY A 83 -28.76 1.01 -25.12
CA GLY A 83 -27.68 1.83 -25.70
C GLY A 83 -27.85 3.34 -25.47
N SER A 84 -29.10 3.84 -25.48
CA SER A 84 -29.40 5.24 -25.17
C SER A 84 -29.06 5.61 -23.73
N LEU A 85 -29.29 4.71 -22.76
CA LEU A 85 -28.94 4.94 -21.36
C LEU A 85 -27.43 4.85 -21.13
N ARG A 86 -26.69 4.04 -21.89
CA ARG A 86 -25.22 4.01 -21.83
C ARG A 86 -24.60 5.32 -22.31
N SER A 87 -25.07 5.84 -23.44
CA SER A 87 -24.63 7.16 -23.94
C SER A 87 -24.98 8.27 -22.96
N GLY A 88 -26.22 8.26 -22.45
CA GLY A 88 -26.67 9.24 -21.45
C GLY A 88 -25.85 9.18 -20.16
N PHE A 89 -25.44 7.99 -19.71
CA PHE A 89 -24.58 7.83 -18.53
C PHE A 89 -23.20 8.48 -18.70
N GLU A 90 -22.56 8.35 -19.87
CA GLU A 90 -21.27 9.00 -20.15
C GLU A 90 -21.39 10.53 -20.21
N ASP A 91 -22.50 11.03 -20.78
CA ASP A 91 -22.81 12.46 -20.86
C ASP A 91 -23.14 13.04 -19.47
N ASP A 92 -23.94 12.36 -18.67
CA ASP A 92 -24.32 12.76 -17.32
C ASP A 92 -23.10 12.74 -16.37
N ALA A 93 -22.19 11.78 -16.52
CA ALA A 93 -20.94 11.74 -15.77
C ALA A 93 -20.05 12.97 -16.09
N SER A 94 -20.01 13.38 -17.36
CA SER A 94 -19.32 14.61 -17.77
C SER A 94 -19.99 15.86 -17.18
N GLN A 95 -21.33 15.86 -17.09
CA GLN A 95 -22.09 16.95 -16.49
C GLN A 95 -21.85 17.06 -14.98
N ALA A 96 -21.73 15.93 -14.28
CA ALA A 96 -21.40 15.89 -12.86
C ALA A 96 -20.03 16.54 -12.56
N ASP A 97 -19.01 16.22 -13.36
CA ASP A 97 -17.68 16.86 -13.27
C ASP A 97 -17.78 18.38 -13.46
N TRP A 98 -18.53 18.82 -14.46
CA TRP A 98 -18.73 20.25 -14.72
C TRP A 98 -19.42 20.95 -13.55
N LEU A 99 -20.48 20.35 -12.98
CA LEU A 99 -21.19 20.91 -11.82
C LEU A 99 -20.29 21.01 -10.59
N ALA A 100 -19.50 19.97 -10.30
CA ALA A 100 -18.54 19.97 -9.21
C ALA A 100 -17.50 21.10 -9.37
N GLN A 101 -17.01 21.29 -10.60
CA GLN A 101 -16.11 22.39 -10.92
C GLN A 101 -16.76 23.76 -10.70
N GLN A 102 -18.00 23.95 -11.16
CA GLN A 102 -18.72 25.21 -10.95
C GLN A 102 -18.92 25.52 -9.47
N GLU A 103 -19.26 24.51 -8.66
CA GLU A 103 -19.50 24.71 -7.23
C GLU A 103 -18.19 25.07 -6.51
N PHE A 104 -17.10 24.38 -6.80
CA PHE A 104 -15.78 24.73 -6.28
C PHE A 104 -15.38 26.18 -6.62
N LEU A 105 -15.64 26.60 -7.86
CA LEU A 105 -15.31 27.95 -8.33
C LEU A 105 -16.08 29.05 -7.60
N LYS A 106 -17.29 28.77 -7.08
CA LYS A 106 -18.08 29.75 -6.31
C LYS A 106 -17.51 29.99 -4.91
N VAL A 107 -16.91 28.97 -4.29
CA VAL A 107 -16.48 29.01 -2.88
C VAL A 107 -14.97 29.24 -2.72
N THR A 108 -14.18 29.00 -3.77
CA THR A 108 -12.71 29.07 -3.68
C THR A 108 -12.18 30.50 -3.66
N LYS A 109 -11.20 30.76 -2.78
CA LYS A 109 -10.40 32.00 -2.75
C LYS A 109 -9.09 31.89 -3.55
N LEU A 110 -8.88 30.75 -4.23
CA LEU A 110 -7.65 30.47 -4.98
C LEU A 110 -7.61 31.27 -6.31
N ASP A 111 -6.38 31.64 -6.69
CA ASP A 111 -6.05 32.40 -7.90
C ASP A 111 -6.44 31.63 -9.20
N LEU A 112 -6.70 32.39 -10.27
CA LEU A 112 -6.91 31.92 -11.66
C LEU A 112 -5.92 30.83 -12.13
N VAL A 113 -4.66 30.86 -11.68
CA VAL A 113 -3.63 29.85 -12.03
C VAL A 113 -3.96 28.49 -11.41
N THR A 114 -4.51 28.45 -10.20
CA THR A 114 -4.94 27.18 -9.55
C THR A 114 -6.20 26.62 -10.20
N LYS A 115 -7.06 27.47 -10.78
CA LYS A 115 -8.27 27.05 -11.52
C LYS A 115 -7.96 26.24 -12.78
N ALA A 116 -6.79 26.45 -13.39
CA ALA A 116 -6.36 25.70 -14.57
C ALA A 116 -5.98 24.24 -14.27
N HIS A 117 -5.70 23.92 -13.00
CA HIS A 117 -5.20 22.62 -12.54
C HIS A 117 -6.27 21.77 -11.83
N LEU A 118 -7.54 22.20 -11.84
CA LEU A 118 -8.63 21.38 -11.32
C LEU A 118 -8.73 20.08 -12.13
N PRO A 119 -8.93 18.91 -11.49
CA PRO A 119 -9.11 17.66 -12.21
C PRO A 119 -10.27 17.81 -13.18
N LYS A 120 -9.99 17.74 -14.48
CA LYS A 120 -11.00 17.81 -15.51
C LYS A 120 -11.37 16.37 -15.87
N GLU A 121 -12.67 16.07 -15.80
CA GLU A 121 -13.28 14.88 -16.40
C GLU A 121 -13.06 13.55 -15.63
N LEU A 122 -12.95 13.55 -14.30
CA LEU A 122 -12.79 12.31 -13.52
C LEU A 122 -14.00 11.37 -13.66
N GLY A 123 -15.23 11.89 -13.57
CA GLY A 123 -16.46 11.15 -13.77
C GLY A 123 -16.58 10.58 -15.18
N ARG A 124 -16.28 11.38 -16.21
CA ARG A 124 -16.24 10.91 -17.61
C ARG A 124 -15.20 9.80 -17.79
N GLN A 125 -14.00 9.96 -17.25
CA GLN A 125 -12.95 8.95 -17.31
C GLN A 125 -13.37 7.64 -16.63
N ALA A 126 -14.02 7.72 -15.47
CA ALA A 126 -14.55 6.55 -14.76
C ALA A 126 -15.66 5.84 -15.59
N ALA A 127 -16.55 6.59 -16.24
CA ALA A 127 -17.57 6.03 -17.11
C ALA A 127 -16.96 5.30 -18.33
N LEU A 128 -15.95 5.89 -18.96
CA LEU A 128 -15.20 5.26 -20.04
C LEU A 128 -14.43 4.02 -19.57
N ALA A 129 -13.81 4.07 -18.39
CA ALA A 129 -13.14 2.92 -17.80
C ALA A 129 -14.11 1.77 -17.53
N LEU A 130 -15.34 2.05 -17.06
CA LEU A 130 -16.38 1.04 -16.87
C LEU A 130 -16.76 0.37 -18.19
N ARG A 131 -16.90 1.15 -19.27
CA ARG A 131 -17.14 0.62 -20.62
C ARG A 131 -16.02 -0.31 -21.05
N ASP A 132 -14.78 0.11 -20.85
CA ASP A 132 -13.59 -0.63 -21.29
C ASP A 132 -13.41 -1.92 -20.46
N VAL A 133 -13.65 -1.87 -19.14
CA VAL A 133 -13.70 -3.05 -18.26
C VAL A 133 -14.79 -4.02 -18.71
N ASN A 134 -15.99 -3.54 -19.06
CA ASN A 134 -17.04 -4.39 -19.58
C ASN A 134 -16.64 -5.06 -20.90
N ALA A 135 -16.03 -4.31 -21.82
CA ALA A 135 -15.55 -4.82 -23.10
C ALA A 135 -14.44 -5.89 -22.93
N GLY A 136 -13.52 -5.69 -21.99
CA GLY A 136 -12.43 -6.61 -21.67
C GLY A 136 -12.77 -7.71 -20.66
N SER A 137 -14.00 -7.73 -20.12
CA SER A 137 -14.36 -8.56 -18.94
C SER A 137 -14.06 -10.05 -19.11
N ARG A 138 -14.25 -10.62 -20.31
CA ARG A 138 -13.95 -12.04 -20.58
C ARG A 138 -12.46 -12.37 -20.43
N GLU A 139 -11.59 -11.52 -20.97
CA GLU A 139 -10.14 -11.74 -20.89
C GLU A 139 -9.62 -11.46 -19.47
N LEU A 140 -10.20 -10.48 -18.77
CA LEU A 140 -9.89 -10.25 -17.35
C LEU A 140 -10.27 -11.45 -16.48
N ILE A 141 -11.49 -11.99 -16.64
CA ILE A 141 -11.93 -13.21 -15.95
C ILE A 141 -11.00 -14.39 -16.27
N ARG A 142 -10.58 -14.53 -17.53
CA ARG A 142 -9.62 -15.57 -17.92
C ARG A 142 -8.28 -15.38 -17.21
N GLY A 143 -7.77 -14.15 -17.13
CA GLY A 143 -6.55 -13.81 -16.40
C GLY A 143 -6.64 -14.18 -14.92
N ILE A 144 -7.76 -13.84 -14.26
CA ILE A 144 -8.03 -14.20 -12.86
C ILE A 144 -8.00 -15.72 -12.68
N ARG A 145 -8.67 -16.49 -13.54
CA ARG A 145 -8.68 -17.96 -13.45
C ARG A 145 -7.30 -18.57 -13.68
N ILE A 146 -6.50 -18.03 -14.60
CA ILE A 146 -5.12 -18.47 -14.82
C ILE A 146 -4.30 -18.22 -13.55
N LEU A 147 -4.39 -17.02 -12.97
CA LEU A 147 -3.70 -16.68 -11.73
C LEU A 147 -4.15 -17.59 -10.59
N ASN A 148 -5.45 -17.79 -10.42
CA ASN A 148 -6.03 -18.64 -9.37
C ASN A 148 -5.49 -20.09 -9.42
N ASN A 149 -5.30 -20.63 -10.62
CA ASN A 149 -4.74 -21.97 -10.84
C ASN A 149 -3.21 -22.03 -10.62
N ARG A 150 -2.52 -20.89 -10.67
CA ARG A 150 -1.06 -20.77 -10.57
C ARG A 150 -0.61 -20.06 -9.30
N LEU A 151 -1.52 -19.78 -8.37
CA LEU A 151 -1.21 -19.03 -7.16
C LEU A 151 -0.07 -19.72 -6.41
N PRO A 152 1.03 -19.00 -6.10
CA PRO A 152 2.02 -19.53 -5.19
C PRO A 152 1.43 -19.64 -3.78
N GLU A 153 2.22 -20.19 -2.87
CA GLU A 153 1.95 -20.01 -1.45
C GLU A 153 2.61 -18.69 -1.04
N GLY A 154 1.82 -17.67 -0.70
CA GLY A 154 2.32 -16.46 -0.04
C GLY A 154 2.93 -16.80 1.33
N ILE A 155 3.45 -15.82 2.08
CA ILE A 155 4.04 -16.10 3.40
C ILE A 155 2.94 -16.58 4.35
N PRO A 156 2.88 -17.88 4.70
CA PRO A 156 1.74 -18.38 5.45
C PRO A 156 1.84 -17.82 6.87
N THR A 157 0.87 -17.00 7.24
CA THR A 157 0.88 -16.24 8.49
C THR A 157 0.87 -17.18 9.70
N ARG A 158 0.12 -18.31 9.70
CA ARG A 158 0.14 -19.35 10.75
C ARG A 158 0.25 -18.79 12.19
N ASN A 159 -0.51 -17.73 12.51
CA ASN A 159 -0.50 -16.97 13.78
C ASN A 159 0.82 -16.21 14.10
N ARG A 160 1.67 -15.95 13.11
CA ARG A 160 2.88 -15.15 13.25
C ARG A 160 2.51 -13.66 13.14
N PRO A 161 3.11 -12.79 13.97
CA PRO A 161 2.85 -11.36 13.92
C PRO A 161 3.67 -10.72 12.77
N ILE A 162 3.26 -10.95 11.51
CA ILE A 162 4.02 -10.52 10.33
C ILE A 162 4.19 -9.00 10.30
N SER A 163 3.17 -8.24 10.66
CA SER A 163 3.26 -6.78 10.74
C SER A 163 4.33 -6.33 11.73
N ASP A 164 4.46 -6.98 12.88
CA ASP A 164 5.53 -6.68 13.84
C ASP A 164 6.90 -7.12 13.32
N TRP A 165 6.98 -8.21 12.56
CA TRP A 165 8.22 -8.63 11.88
C TRP A 165 8.62 -7.66 10.78
N ALA A 166 7.66 -7.07 10.07
CA ALA A 166 7.90 -6.05 9.05
C ALA A 166 8.53 -4.79 9.66
N ILE A 167 8.10 -4.39 10.87
CA ILE A 167 8.73 -3.30 11.63
C ILE A 167 10.19 -3.63 11.93
N VAL A 168 10.47 -4.86 12.37
CA VAL A 168 11.83 -5.31 12.68
C VAL A 168 12.70 -5.33 11.43
N GLU A 169 12.22 -5.88 10.31
CA GLU A 169 12.95 -5.94 9.04
C GLU A 169 13.25 -4.53 8.51
N ALA A 170 12.27 -3.64 8.50
CA ALA A 170 12.45 -2.26 8.03
C ALA A 170 13.48 -1.51 8.88
N ALA A 171 13.42 -1.67 10.21
CA ALA A 171 14.41 -1.09 11.12
C ALA A 171 15.81 -1.71 10.90
N ALA A 172 15.89 -3.03 10.73
CA ALA A 172 17.15 -3.74 10.52
C ALA A 172 17.82 -3.34 9.19
N LYS A 173 17.05 -3.25 8.08
CA LYS A 173 17.56 -2.78 6.78
C LYS A 173 18.13 -1.38 6.88
N MET A 174 17.43 -0.46 7.54
CA MET A 174 17.92 0.91 7.75
C MET A 174 19.21 0.92 8.57
N CYS A 175 19.25 0.20 9.69
CA CYS A 175 20.44 0.13 10.54
C CYS A 175 21.65 -0.43 9.78
N ARG A 176 21.46 -1.49 8.98
CA ARG A 176 22.48 -2.09 8.12
C ARG A 176 22.96 -1.14 7.02
N PHE A 177 22.06 -0.39 6.41
CA PHE A 177 22.38 0.55 5.33
C PHE A 177 23.23 1.73 5.84
N TYR A 178 22.84 2.33 6.96
CA TYR A 178 23.55 3.48 7.51
C TYR A 178 24.77 3.11 8.38
N GLY A 179 24.87 1.86 8.84
CA GLY A 179 25.98 1.37 9.65
C GLY A 179 26.13 2.08 11.01
N PHE A 180 25.10 2.83 11.44
CA PHE A 180 25.14 3.67 12.64
C PHE A 180 24.73 2.90 13.92
N MET A 181 24.02 1.79 13.73
CA MET A 181 23.51 0.95 14.80
C MET A 181 23.63 -0.51 14.39
N ASP A 182 24.27 -1.32 15.23
CA ASP A 182 24.35 -2.76 14.98
C ASP A 182 23.00 -3.43 15.23
N VAL A 183 22.60 -4.30 14.30
CA VAL A 183 21.49 -5.25 14.50
C VAL A 183 22.06 -6.44 15.30
N PRO A 184 21.70 -6.61 16.58
CA PRO A 184 22.35 -7.60 17.42
C PRO A 184 21.92 -9.03 17.06
N ASN A 185 22.64 -10.03 17.56
CA ASN A 185 22.21 -11.44 17.44
C ASN A 185 21.10 -11.80 18.45
N SER A 186 20.98 -11.05 19.55
CA SER A 186 19.94 -11.17 20.56
C SER A 186 19.49 -9.78 21.02
N LEU A 187 18.19 -9.59 21.20
CA LEU A 187 17.64 -8.28 21.56
C LEU A 187 17.66 -8.07 23.08
N GLY A 188 18.41 -7.07 23.53
CA GLY A 188 18.29 -6.52 24.89
C GLY A 188 17.42 -5.27 24.91
N LYS A 189 16.53 -5.12 25.90
CA LYS A 189 15.65 -3.94 26.04
C LYS A 189 16.40 -2.60 26.04
N GLN A 190 17.58 -2.57 26.66
CA GLN A 190 18.40 -1.36 26.77
C GLN A 190 19.35 -1.14 25.59
N SER A 191 19.40 -2.06 24.62
CA SER A 191 20.24 -1.89 23.43
C SER A 191 19.72 -0.72 22.57
N PRO A 192 20.58 0.00 21.83
CA PRO A 192 20.14 1.04 20.90
C PRO A 192 19.05 0.54 19.93
N PHE A 193 19.23 -0.67 19.38
CA PHE A 193 18.24 -1.30 18.49
C PHE A 193 16.95 -1.67 19.21
N GLY A 194 17.03 -2.18 20.45
CA GLY A 194 15.86 -2.43 21.28
C GLY A 194 15.02 -1.18 21.54
N ARG A 195 15.67 -0.05 21.87
CA ARG A 195 15.00 1.24 22.09
C ARG A 195 14.40 1.83 20.81
N LEU A 196 15.06 1.61 19.68
CA LEU A 196 14.51 1.97 18.36
C LEU A 196 13.22 1.18 18.08
N LEU A 197 13.26 -0.15 18.25
CA LEU A 197 12.09 -0.99 18.03
C LEU A 197 10.96 -0.66 19.00
N GLU A 198 11.22 -0.43 20.29
CA GLU A 198 10.19 0.00 21.25
C GLU A 198 9.46 1.27 20.79
N ALA A 199 10.20 2.23 20.23
CA ALA A 199 9.62 3.47 19.74
C ALA A 199 8.79 3.27 18.46
N LEU A 200 9.29 2.48 17.52
CA LEU A 200 8.59 2.16 16.26
C LEU A 200 7.32 1.34 16.52
N PHE A 201 7.39 0.35 17.42
CA PHE A 201 6.24 -0.47 17.83
C PHE A 201 5.14 0.38 18.44
N ALA A 202 5.50 1.38 19.25
CA ALA A 202 4.53 2.30 19.85
C ALA A 202 3.83 3.19 18.80
N VAL A 203 4.56 3.66 17.79
CA VAL A 203 3.99 4.47 16.70
C VAL A 203 3.06 3.64 15.82
N LEU A 204 3.42 2.39 15.53
CA LEU A 204 2.71 1.53 14.59
C LEU A 204 1.68 0.61 15.24
N GLY A 205 1.43 0.76 16.55
CA GLY A 205 0.41 -0.01 17.26
C GLY A 205 0.66 -1.52 17.30
N ALA A 206 1.92 -1.94 17.35
CA ALA A 206 2.31 -3.35 17.32
C ALA A 206 1.69 -4.16 18.47
N GLU A 207 1.25 -5.38 18.17
CA GLU A 207 0.51 -6.23 19.11
C GLU A 207 1.42 -7.07 20.01
N THR A 208 2.65 -7.34 19.56
CA THR A 208 3.64 -8.11 20.33
C THR A 208 4.77 -7.25 20.86
N THR A 209 5.51 -7.78 21.83
CA THR A 209 6.70 -7.08 22.35
C THR A 209 7.83 -7.08 21.31
N PRO A 210 8.67 -6.02 21.26
CA PRO A 210 9.83 -5.96 20.37
C PRO A 210 10.75 -7.18 20.45
N ILE A 211 10.94 -7.75 21.65
CA ILE A 211 11.75 -8.97 21.86
C ILE A 211 11.08 -10.18 21.21
N GLY A 212 9.77 -10.34 21.41
CA GLY A 212 9.01 -11.44 20.82
C GLY A 212 9.05 -11.42 19.31
N ALA A 213 8.76 -10.25 18.73
CA ALA A 213 8.83 -10.01 17.29
C ALA A 213 10.24 -10.25 16.75
N PHE A 214 11.28 -9.68 17.36
CA PHE A 214 12.66 -9.84 16.94
C PHE A 214 13.12 -11.30 16.94
N ASN A 215 12.80 -12.06 17.99
CA ASN A 215 13.19 -13.47 18.08
C ASN A 215 12.49 -14.32 17.00
N GLY A 216 11.21 -14.06 16.73
CA GLY A 216 10.47 -14.70 15.66
C GLY A 216 11.06 -14.37 14.28
N TRP A 217 11.23 -13.07 14.00
CA TRP A 217 11.84 -12.57 12.78
C TRP A 217 13.24 -13.15 12.56
N LYS A 218 14.10 -13.16 13.58
CA LYS A 218 15.47 -13.69 13.46
C LYS A 218 15.50 -15.18 13.12
N LYS A 219 14.55 -15.94 13.67
CA LYS A 219 14.45 -17.39 13.45
C LYS A 219 13.90 -17.71 12.06
N ASP A 220 12.85 -17.01 11.65
CA ASP A 220 11.99 -17.43 10.54
C ASP A 220 12.07 -16.51 9.31
N PHE A 221 12.67 -15.32 9.40
CA PHE A 221 12.60 -14.27 8.37
C PHE A 221 13.94 -13.64 7.98
N ASP A 222 14.84 -13.32 8.91
CA ASP A 222 16.13 -12.66 8.63
C ASP A 222 16.95 -13.44 7.59
N SER A 223 17.26 -12.79 6.46
CA SER A 223 17.96 -13.38 5.31
C SER A 223 17.28 -14.61 4.68
N LYS A 224 15.97 -14.79 4.92
CA LYS A 224 15.15 -15.88 4.35
C LYS A 224 13.99 -15.37 3.52
N TYR A 225 13.83 -14.06 3.39
CA TYR A 225 12.76 -13.44 2.59
C TYR A 225 12.77 -13.91 1.12
N GLU A 226 13.95 -14.07 0.52
CA GLU A 226 14.11 -14.60 -0.86
C GLU A 226 13.81 -16.10 -0.99
N LYS A 227 13.59 -16.83 0.12
CA LYS A 227 13.25 -18.26 0.12
C LYS A 227 11.76 -18.55 0.26
N PHE A 228 10.94 -17.51 0.40
CA PHE A 228 9.51 -17.67 0.23
C PHE A 228 9.26 -17.77 -1.27
N ASP A 229 8.48 -18.77 -1.69
CA ASP A 229 8.12 -19.04 -3.10
C ASP A 229 7.24 -17.90 -3.64
N LEU A 230 7.79 -16.70 -3.73
CA LEU A 230 7.18 -15.55 -4.39
C LEU A 230 7.51 -15.70 -5.87
N LEU A 231 6.47 -15.96 -6.68
CA LEU A 231 6.48 -16.10 -8.14
C LEU A 231 7.89 -16.10 -8.79
N ASP A 232 8.35 -17.27 -9.26
CA ASP A 232 9.41 -17.30 -10.27
C ASP A 232 8.95 -16.46 -11.46
N MET A 233 9.48 -15.23 -11.57
CA MET A 233 9.28 -14.40 -12.74
C MET A 233 10.20 -14.92 -13.83
N GLU A 234 9.72 -15.91 -14.60
CA GLU A 234 10.32 -16.32 -15.88
C GLU A 234 10.16 -15.22 -16.95
#